data_AF-I2Q6G1-F1
#
_entry.id   AF-I2Q6G1-F1
#
_cell.length_a   1.000
_cell.length_b   1.000
_cell.length_c   1.000
_cell.angle_alpha   90.00
_cell.angle_beta   90.00
_cell.angle_gamma   90.00
#
_symmetry.space_group_name_H-M   'P 1'
#
loop_
_entity.id
_entity.type
_entity.pdbx_description
1 polymer ?
#
loop_
_entity_poly.entity_id
_entity_poly.type
_entity_poly.pdbx_seq_one_letter_code
_entity_poly.pdbx_strand_id
1 'polypeptide(L)'
;MLDFIHKYLRCLTGISCPIFGVSWTPPEDERHHIRQYLVFLEDRRVLFEDYCNEDQKHTELSIIDIRKETTNLIGKNLAKDAQDSLRAIRAACRDYLASSDSSNHSGCHMASTWSRLGQLRSLVGVHIARLSIIYGIEVEQQLLSIFPPADTGS
;
A
#
# COMPACT_ATOMS: atom_id res chain seq x y z
N MET A 1 -2.16 -12.50 13.99
CA MET A 1 -1.35 -11.46 14.68
C MET A 1 -0.02 -11.99 15.24
N LEU A 2 0.08 -13.26 15.66
CA LEU A 2 0.91 -13.81 16.75
C LEU A 2 2.47 -13.94 16.61
N ASP A 3 3.10 -13.16 15.74
CA ASP A 3 4.51 -12.70 15.81
C ASP A 3 4.69 -11.79 14.56
N PHE A 4 3.78 -10.82 14.37
CA PHE A 4 3.38 -10.15 13.10
C PHE A 4 3.82 -10.82 11.78
N ILE A 5 3.01 -11.69 11.16
CA ILE A 5 2.90 -13.11 11.55
C ILE A 5 4.23 -13.82 11.15
N HIS A 6 4.97 -14.34 12.16
CA HIS A 6 6.38 -14.78 12.13
C HIS A 6 7.37 -13.92 11.29
N LYS A 7 7.22 -12.59 11.42
CA LYS A 7 7.96 -11.47 10.81
C LYS A 7 7.78 -11.36 9.29
N TYR A 8 6.52 -11.25 8.87
CA TYR A 8 6.02 -11.48 7.51
C TYR A 8 6.65 -12.70 6.80
N LEU A 9 6.92 -13.75 7.61
CA LEU A 9 7.64 -14.99 7.33
C LEU A 9 9.11 -14.86 6.90
N ARG A 10 9.88 -13.99 7.59
CA ARG A 10 11.31 -13.66 7.33
C ARG A 10 11.50 -13.06 5.94
N CYS A 11 10.76 -11.97 5.69
CA CYS A 11 10.73 -11.19 4.45
C CYS A 11 10.71 -12.09 3.19
N LEU A 12 9.75 -13.02 3.12
CA LEU A 12 9.57 -14.00 2.04
C LEU A 12 10.72 -15.02 1.79
N THR A 13 11.65 -15.19 2.74
CA THR A 13 12.63 -16.30 2.88
C THR A 13 14.00 -16.18 2.21
N GLY A 14 14.70 -15.07 2.43
CA GLY A 14 16.12 -14.94 2.06
C GLY A 14 17.08 -14.46 3.15
N ILE A 15 16.71 -14.56 4.43
CA ILE A 15 17.57 -14.30 5.62
C ILE A 15 18.49 -13.07 5.48
N SER A 16 17.86 -11.91 5.60
CA SER A 16 18.26 -10.90 6.56
C SER A 16 17.03 -9.99 6.68
N CYS A 17 16.51 -9.81 7.90
CA CYS A 17 15.82 -8.57 8.17
C CYS A 17 16.91 -7.62 8.68
N PRO A 18 17.63 -6.85 7.84
CA PRO A 18 18.41 -5.76 8.36
C PRO A 18 17.39 -4.64 8.60
N ILE A 19 16.50 -4.82 9.59
CA ILE A 19 15.96 -3.65 10.24
C ILE A 19 17.20 -3.06 10.89
N PHE A 20 17.79 -2.08 10.20
CA PHE A 20 18.89 -1.22 10.65
C PHE A 20 19.63 -1.73 11.89
N GLY A 21 20.83 -2.28 11.68
CA GLY A 21 21.84 -2.59 12.71
C GLY A 21 21.33 -2.86 14.12
N VAL A 22 20.60 -3.96 14.35
CA VAL A 22 20.27 -4.56 15.68
C VAL A 22 19.55 -3.63 16.70
N SER A 23 19.42 -2.32 16.45
CA SER A 23 19.12 -1.30 17.47
C SER A 23 18.25 -0.13 16.97
N TRP A 24 17.84 -0.11 15.70
CA TRP A 24 17.03 1.01 15.22
C TRP A 24 15.61 0.97 15.77
N THR A 25 15.28 2.03 16.49
CA THR A 25 13.93 2.32 16.97
C THR A 25 13.46 3.54 16.19
N PRO A 26 12.39 3.45 15.38
CA PRO A 26 11.88 4.59 14.65
C PRO A 26 11.55 5.74 15.62
N PRO A 27 11.90 6.99 15.28
CA PRO A 27 11.45 8.15 16.04
C PRO A 27 9.93 8.13 16.24
N GLU A 28 9.47 8.56 17.43
CA GLU A 28 8.05 8.48 17.79
C GLU A 28 7.16 9.31 16.85
N ASP A 29 7.67 10.44 16.37
CA ASP A 29 7.00 11.30 15.41
C ASP A 29 6.84 10.62 14.04
N GLU A 30 7.87 9.95 13.53
CA GLU A 30 7.75 9.15 12.30
C GLU A 30 6.73 8.03 12.47
N ARG A 31 6.82 7.29 13.58
CA ARG A 31 5.90 6.18 13.88
C ARG A 31 4.45 6.68 14.00
N HIS A 32 4.25 7.86 14.57
CA HIS A 32 2.94 8.50 14.66
C HIS A 32 2.39 8.83 13.27
N HIS A 33 3.19 9.46 12.41
CA HIS A 33 2.80 9.79 11.04
C HIS A 33 2.42 8.57 10.21
N ILE A 34 3.21 7.49 10.28
CA ILE A 34 2.92 6.25 9.56
C ILE A 34 1.68 5.56 10.12
N ARG A 35 1.48 5.56 11.45
CA ARG A 35 0.24 5.03 12.04
C ARG A 35 -1.00 5.75 11.52
N GLN A 36 -1.00 7.08 11.54
CA GLN A 36 -2.13 7.87 11.05
C GLN A 36 -2.44 7.57 9.58
N TYR A 37 -1.40 7.40 8.78
CA TYR A 37 -1.55 7.05 7.37
C TYR A 37 -2.09 5.64 7.16
N LEU A 38 -1.63 4.65 7.93
CA LEU A 38 -2.19 3.29 7.87
C LEU A 38 -3.67 3.28 8.27
N VAL A 39 -4.05 4.00 9.34
CA VAL A 39 -5.46 4.17 9.75
C VAL A 39 -6.29 4.83 8.65
N PHE A 40 -5.75 5.86 7.97
CA PHE A 40 -6.40 6.48 6.83
C PHE A 40 -6.66 5.46 5.70
N LEU A 41 -5.72 4.54 5.44
CA LEU A 41 -5.84 3.52 4.39
C LEU A 41 -6.80 2.39 4.77
N GLU A 42 -6.96 2.08 6.04
CA GLU A 42 -7.95 1.09 6.53
C GLU A 42 -9.38 1.49 6.16
N ASP A 43 -9.66 2.79 6.06
CA ASP A 43 -10.95 3.33 5.62
C ASP A 43 -11.07 3.44 4.07
N ARG A 44 -10.05 3.02 3.31
CA ARG A 44 -10.06 3.10 1.83
C ARG A 44 -10.55 1.79 1.21
N ARG A 45 -11.87 1.65 1.12
CA ARG A 45 -12.57 0.49 0.49
C ARG A 45 -12.04 0.12 -0.90
N VAL A 46 -11.57 1.11 -1.67
CA VAL A 46 -10.89 0.91 -2.98
C VAL A 46 -9.75 -0.10 -2.94
N LEU A 47 -9.15 -0.33 -1.77
CA LEU A 47 -8.08 -1.28 -1.59
C LEU A 47 -8.60 -2.71 -1.50
N PHE A 48 -9.71 -2.98 -0.83
CA PHE A 48 -10.10 -4.35 -0.43
C PHE A 48 -11.54 -4.75 -0.79
N GLU A 49 -12.36 -3.86 -1.34
CA GLU A 49 -13.73 -4.18 -1.70
C GLU A 49 -13.86 -4.86 -3.08
N ASP A 50 -14.87 -5.73 -3.19
CA ASP A 50 -15.23 -6.44 -4.41
C ASP A 50 -15.68 -5.49 -5.52
N TYR A 51 -15.15 -5.76 -6.71
CA TYR A 51 -15.25 -4.95 -7.93
C TYR A 51 -16.68 -4.61 -8.38
N CYS A 52 -17.69 -5.35 -7.92
CA CYS A 52 -19.09 -5.17 -8.31
C CYS A 52 -19.79 -4.02 -7.58
N ASN A 53 -19.19 -3.49 -6.50
CA ASN A 53 -19.81 -2.46 -5.66
C ASN A 53 -19.23 -1.05 -5.83
N GLU A 54 -18.17 -0.90 -6.63
CA GLU A 54 -17.49 0.39 -6.78
C GLU A 54 -17.90 1.11 -8.07
N ASP A 55 -18.48 2.31 -7.91
CA ASP A 55 -18.63 3.28 -9.00
C ASP A 55 -17.25 3.86 -9.35
N GLN A 56 -16.94 3.91 -10.66
CA GLN A 56 -15.64 4.34 -11.17
C GLN A 56 -15.20 5.69 -10.62
N LYS A 57 -16.12 6.65 -10.48
CA LYS A 57 -15.79 7.99 -9.93
C LYS A 57 -15.38 7.91 -8.47
N HIS A 58 -16.05 7.08 -7.68
CA HIS A 58 -15.70 6.88 -6.28
C HIS A 58 -14.33 6.17 -6.13
N THR A 59 -14.01 5.20 -6.99
CA THR A 59 -12.68 4.59 -7.10
C THR A 59 -11.61 5.65 -7.40
N GLU A 60 -11.80 6.46 -8.44
CA GLU A 60 -10.85 7.51 -8.84
C GLU A 60 -10.65 8.55 -7.72
N LEU A 61 -11.72 9.01 -7.07
CA LEU A 61 -11.64 9.94 -5.94
C LEU A 61 -10.83 9.35 -4.77
N SER A 62 -11.09 8.09 -4.43
CA SER A 62 -10.35 7.40 -3.38
C SER A 62 -8.85 7.32 -3.68
N ILE A 63 -8.49 7.01 -4.94
CA ILE A 63 -7.09 6.94 -5.39
C ILE A 63 -6.44 8.33 -5.40
N ILE A 64 -7.18 9.38 -5.77
CA ILE A 64 -6.72 10.76 -5.69
C ILE A 64 -6.40 11.14 -4.24
N ASP A 65 -7.25 10.77 -3.29
CA ASP A 65 -7.04 11.08 -1.87
C ASP A 65 -5.87 10.30 -1.28
N ILE A 66 -5.70 9.02 -1.62
CA ILE A 66 -4.51 8.24 -1.27
C ILE A 66 -3.25 8.95 -1.80
N ARG A 67 -3.26 9.39 -3.06
CA ARG A 67 -2.13 10.09 -3.68
C ARG A 67 -1.80 11.40 -2.97
N LYS A 68 -2.81 12.16 -2.53
CA LYS A 68 -2.63 13.40 -1.75
C LYS A 68 -1.99 13.11 -0.39
N GLU A 69 -2.55 12.20 0.39
CA GLU A 69 -2.00 11.86 1.72
C GLU A 69 -0.59 11.29 1.63
N THR A 70 -0.33 10.43 0.64
CA THR A 70 1.02 9.93 0.37
C THR A 70 1.99 11.08 0.06
N THR A 71 1.55 12.08 -0.71
CA THR A 71 2.37 13.26 -1.03
C THR A 71 2.64 14.12 0.21
N ASN A 72 1.65 14.29 1.08
CA ASN A 72 1.80 14.99 2.35
C ASN A 72 2.87 14.33 3.23
N LEU A 73 2.84 12.99 3.34
CA LEU A 73 3.86 12.25 4.10
C LEU A 73 5.26 12.33 3.48
N ILE A 74 5.39 12.30 2.15
CA ILE A 74 6.69 12.45 1.47
C ILE A 74 7.36 13.78 1.84
N GLY A 75 6.57 14.84 2.10
CA GLY A 75 7.08 16.13 2.55
C GLY A 75 7.63 16.15 3.99
N LYS A 76 7.43 15.07 4.77
CA LYS A 76 7.92 14.94 6.14
C LYS A 76 9.32 14.33 6.17
N ASN A 77 10.07 14.60 7.24
CA ASN A 77 11.36 13.97 7.47
C ASN A 77 11.15 12.54 7.98
N LEU A 78 11.11 11.57 7.07
CA LEU A 78 10.94 10.15 7.36
C LEU A 78 12.18 9.38 6.90
N ALA A 79 12.45 8.23 7.51
CA ALA A 79 13.51 7.34 7.07
C ALA A 79 13.39 7.00 5.56
N LYS A 80 14.55 6.82 4.91
CA LYS A 80 14.65 6.56 3.47
C LYS A 80 13.73 5.44 2.98
N ASP A 81 13.63 4.35 3.72
CA ASP A 81 12.80 3.20 3.34
C ASP A 81 11.29 3.51 3.34
N ALA A 82 10.85 4.37 4.27
CA ALA A 82 9.49 4.86 4.30
C ALA A 82 9.24 5.79 3.12
N GLN A 83 10.18 6.71 2.85
CA GLN A 83 10.14 7.60 1.68
C GLN A 83 10.07 6.82 0.37
N ASP A 84 10.87 5.76 0.21
CA ASP A 84 10.88 4.90 -0.97
C ASP A 84 9.52 4.20 -1.14
N SER A 85 8.95 3.68 -0.04
CA SER A 85 7.64 3.02 -0.06
C SER A 85 6.52 3.98 -0.42
N LEU A 86 6.51 5.18 0.16
CA LEU A 86 5.52 6.22 -0.16
C LEU A 86 5.65 6.69 -1.61
N ARG A 87 6.86 6.86 -2.13
CA ARG A 87 7.07 7.25 -3.53
C ARG A 87 6.53 6.20 -4.50
N ALA A 88 6.70 4.92 -4.19
CA ALA A 88 6.18 3.84 -5.00
C ALA A 88 4.65 3.78 -4.97
N ILE A 89 4.01 3.95 -3.79
CA ILE A 89 2.55 4.09 -3.68
C ILE A 89 2.05 5.25 -4.54
N ARG A 90 2.67 6.43 -4.42
CA ARG A 90 2.30 7.61 -5.20
C ARG A 90 2.44 7.40 -6.70
N ALA A 91 3.49 6.69 -7.14
CA ALA A 91 3.69 6.33 -8.54
C ALA A 91 2.56 5.40 -9.03
N ALA A 92 2.23 4.36 -8.28
CA ALA A 92 1.14 3.45 -8.62
C ALA A 92 -0.21 4.18 -8.76
N CYS A 93 -0.53 5.11 -7.84
CA CYS A 93 -1.73 5.94 -7.95
C CYS A 93 -1.71 6.82 -9.21
N ARG A 94 -0.58 7.44 -9.54
CA ARG A 94 -0.44 8.27 -10.75
C ARG A 94 -0.63 7.43 -12.00
N ASP A 95 -0.05 6.24 -12.05
CA ASP A 95 -0.09 5.38 -13.24
C ASP A 95 -1.52 4.85 -13.48
N TYR A 96 -2.27 4.56 -12.40
CA TYR A 96 -3.70 4.26 -12.48
C TYR A 96 -4.49 5.43 -13.09
N LEU A 97 -4.33 6.64 -12.54
CA LEU A 97 -5.07 7.83 -12.95
C LEU A 97 -4.68 8.31 -14.37
N ALA A 98 -3.41 8.19 -14.75
CA ALA A 98 -2.94 8.64 -16.06
C ALA A 98 -3.58 7.90 -17.23
N SER A 99 -4.11 6.69 -17.01
CA SER A 99 -4.83 5.96 -18.07
C SER A 99 -6.34 5.86 -17.87
N SER A 100 -6.90 6.41 -16.79
CA SER A 100 -8.32 6.81 -16.79
C SER A 100 -8.54 8.09 -17.60
N ASP A 101 -7.52 8.96 -17.68
CA ASP A 101 -7.58 10.18 -18.50
C ASP A 101 -7.57 9.93 -20.01
N SER A 102 -7.10 8.75 -20.46
CA SER A 102 -6.96 8.39 -21.88
C SER A 102 -8.06 7.47 -22.42
N SER A 103 -9.04 7.07 -21.59
CA SER A 103 -10.12 6.16 -21.98
C SER A 103 -11.26 6.88 -22.72
N ASN A 104 -10.94 7.53 -23.84
CA ASN A 104 -11.92 7.75 -24.90
C ASN A 104 -11.73 6.60 -25.90
N HIS A 105 -12.76 5.78 -26.07
CA HIS A 105 -12.99 4.74 -27.11
C HIS A 105 -12.80 3.25 -26.74
N SER A 106 -13.91 2.52 -26.95
CA SER A 106 -14.09 1.07 -27.16
C SER A 106 -14.48 0.20 -25.95
N GLY A 107 -15.47 -0.68 -26.18
CA GLY A 107 -16.22 -1.48 -25.20
C GLY A 107 -15.46 -2.60 -24.47
N CYS A 108 -14.13 -2.50 -24.35
CA CYS A 108 -13.28 -3.38 -23.51
C CYS A 108 -12.87 -2.70 -22.19
N HIS A 109 -13.60 -1.65 -21.79
CA HIS A 109 -13.23 -0.76 -20.68
C HIS A 109 -13.16 -1.48 -19.32
N MET A 110 -14.16 -2.30 -18.97
CA MET A 110 -14.27 -2.87 -17.63
C MET A 110 -13.16 -3.87 -17.28
N ALA A 111 -12.79 -4.77 -18.20
CA ALA A 111 -11.69 -5.71 -17.98
C ALA A 111 -10.33 -4.99 -17.81
N SER A 112 -10.14 -3.87 -18.51
CA SER A 112 -8.95 -3.03 -18.37
C SER A 112 -8.92 -2.28 -17.04
N THR A 113 -10.06 -1.75 -16.57
CA THR A 113 -10.15 -1.07 -15.27
C THR A 113 -9.89 -2.03 -14.11
N TRP A 114 -10.43 -3.24 -14.15
CA TRP A 114 -10.24 -4.24 -13.08
C TRP A 114 -8.81 -4.75 -12.98
N SER A 115 -8.17 -5.07 -14.11
CA SER A 115 -6.77 -5.50 -14.13
C SER A 115 -5.84 -4.42 -13.58
N ARG A 116 -6.11 -3.15 -13.89
CA ARG A 116 -5.36 -2.00 -13.37
C ARG A 116 -5.59 -1.78 -11.88
N LEU A 117 -6.82 -1.94 -11.40
CA LEU A 117 -7.11 -1.84 -9.98
C LEU A 117 -6.44 -2.97 -9.19
N GLY A 118 -6.45 -4.20 -9.73
CA GLY A 118 -5.70 -5.33 -9.18
C GLY A 118 -4.19 -5.05 -9.11
N GLN A 119 -3.61 -4.47 -10.17
CA GLN A 119 -2.19 -4.07 -10.19
C GLN A 119 -1.89 -2.99 -9.14
N LEU A 120 -2.74 -1.97 -9.02
CA LEU A 120 -2.63 -0.94 -7.99
C LEU A 120 -2.63 -1.57 -6.59
N ARG A 121 -3.63 -2.42 -6.29
CA ARG A 121 -3.78 -3.10 -5.00
C ARG A 121 -2.56 -3.95 -4.65
N SER A 122 -2.02 -4.70 -5.62
CA SER A 122 -0.80 -5.50 -5.46
C SER A 122 0.41 -4.63 -5.09
N LEU A 123 0.67 -3.56 -5.86
CA LEU A 123 1.80 -2.65 -5.61
C LEU A 123 1.66 -1.93 -4.26
N VAL A 124 0.48 -1.39 -3.99
CA VAL A 124 0.21 -0.67 -2.74
C VAL A 124 0.30 -1.61 -1.54
N GLY A 125 -0.23 -2.83 -1.64
CA GLY A 125 -0.16 -3.85 -0.60
C GLY A 125 1.26 -4.19 -0.17
N VAL A 126 2.20 -4.35 -1.13
CA VAL A 126 3.63 -4.58 -0.84
C VAL A 126 4.22 -3.46 0.02
N HIS A 127 3.91 -2.20 -0.29
CA HIS A 127 4.48 -1.06 0.42
C HIS A 127 3.81 -0.79 1.77
N ILE A 128 2.51 -1.05 1.90
CA ILE A 128 1.81 -1.01 3.19
C ILE A 128 2.37 -2.08 4.13
N ALA A 129 2.58 -3.30 3.63
CA ALA A 129 3.19 -4.37 4.42
C ALA A 129 4.59 -3.96 4.91
N ARG A 130 5.42 -3.40 4.02
CA ARG A 130 6.76 -2.90 4.39
C ARG A 130 6.70 -1.82 5.47
N LEU A 131 5.83 -0.83 5.35
CA LEU A 131 5.66 0.24 6.35
C LEU A 131 5.20 -0.34 7.71
N SER A 132 4.24 -1.24 7.69
CA SER A 132 3.71 -1.90 8.90
C SER A 132 4.81 -2.64 9.67
N ILE A 133 5.67 -3.36 8.94
CA ILE A 133 6.81 -4.10 9.52
C ILE A 133 7.89 -3.16 10.07
N ILE A 134 8.30 -2.14 9.30
CA ILE A 134 9.36 -1.21 9.69
C ILE A 134 8.99 -0.49 11.00
N TYR A 135 7.74 -0.06 11.14
CA TYR A 135 7.30 0.76 12.27
C TYR A 135 6.63 -0.05 13.39
N GLY A 136 6.49 -1.37 13.24
CA GLY A 136 5.80 -2.25 14.20
C GLY A 136 4.38 -1.77 14.47
N ILE A 137 3.63 -1.54 13.39
CA ILE A 137 2.23 -1.09 13.42
C ILE A 137 1.38 -2.21 12.83
N GLU A 138 0.40 -2.65 13.59
CA GLU A 138 -0.59 -3.62 13.14
C GLU A 138 -1.65 -2.92 12.31
N VAL A 139 -2.16 -3.61 11.30
CA VAL A 139 -3.25 -3.13 10.44
C VAL A 139 -4.46 -4.04 10.53
N GLU A 140 -5.64 -3.49 10.24
CA GLU A 140 -6.91 -4.21 10.24
C GLU A 140 -6.97 -5.33 9.18
N GLN A 141 -7.82 -6.34 9.44
CA GLN A 141 -7.92 -7.54 8.62
C GLN A 141 -8.31 -7.27 7.16
N GLN A 142 -9.11 -6.23 6.92
CA GLN A 142 -9.50 -5.85 5.56
C GLN A 142 -8.30 -5.35 4.76
N LEU A 143 -7.42 -4.56 5.38
CA LEU A 143 -6.20 -4.09 4.74
C LEU A 143 -5.16 -5.21 4.57
N LEU A 144 -5.17 -6.22 5.45
CA LEU A 144 -4.35 -7.42 5.25
C LEU A 144 -4.72 -8.22 3.99
N SER A 145 -5.96 -8.10 3.48
CA SER A 145 -6.41 -8.87 2.31
C SER A 145 -5.68 -8.50 1.01
N ILE A 146 -5.07 -7.31 0.95
CA ILE A 146 -4.33 -6.83 -0.22
C ILE A 146 -2.83 -7.11 -0.13
N PHE A 147 -2.38 -7.67 0.98
CA PHE A 147 -0.97 -7.99 1.14
C PHE A 147 -0.61 -9.15 0.19
N PRO A 148 0.59 -9.12 -0.40
CA PRO A 148 1.00 -10.16 -1.36
C PRO A 148 0.95 -11.54 -0.69
N PRO A 149 0.51 -12.60 -1.38
CA PRO A 149 0.53 -13.94 -0.81
C PRO A 149 1.94 -14.34 -0.40
N ALA A 150 2.07 -15.17 0.64
CA ALA A 150 3.37 -15.73 1.00
C ALA A 150 3.80 -16.72 -0.10
N ASP A 151 4.95 -16.49 -0.75
CA ASP A 151 5.52 -17.46 -1.69
C ASP A 151 5.89 -18.75 -0.93
N THR A 152 5.10 -19.79 -1.14
CA THR A 152 5.47 -21.17 -0.80
C THR A 152 6.24 -21.73 -2.00
N GLY A 153 7.57 -21.61 -1.99
CA GLY A 153 8.42 -22.15 -3.06
C GLY A 153 8.02 -23.58 -3.43
N SER A 154 7.75 -23.80 -4.72
CA SER A 154 7.50 -25.12 -5.33
C SER A 154 8.80 -25.70 -5.87
#